data_AF-A0A4U5QWS4-F1
#
_entry.id   AF-A0A4U5QWS4-F1
#
_cell.length_a   1.000
_cell.length_b   1.000
_cell.length_c   1.000
_cell.angle_alpha   90.00
_cell.angle_beta   90.00
_cell.angle_gamma   90.00
#
_symmetry.space_group_name_H-M   'P 1'
#
loop_
_entity.id
_entity.type
_entity.pdbx_description
1 polymer ?
#
loop_
_entity_poly.entity_id
_entity_poly.type
_entity_poly.pdbx_seq_one_letter_code
_entity_poly.pdbx_strand_id
1 'polypeptide(L)'
;MRACSGRGDLSDDGGCGCGGSTYTESRGHNFTLSATFDEVDFCKYDGLVIPGGRAPEYLAMNESVLDCVGNFSDSGRPIASVCHGQLILAAANSVKGRKCTAYPAVKPVLIDAGAHWVEPETMKACVVDGNIITGATYEGHPEFIQLFVRALGGKITGSDKKIVFLCGVIAKNPCFFCLDASNYDALVIPGGRAPEYLALDETVIALVKEFMHSKKPVASICHGQQILAAAGVLKVVLCCLARKCGVIFFT
;
A
#
# COMPACT_ATOMS: atom_id res chain seq x y z
N MET A 1 -3.75 33.30 4.41
CA MET A 1 -4.64 33.34 5.58
C MET A 1 -4.27 32.18 6.50
N ARG A 2 -4.19 32.41 7.83
CA ARG A 2 -3.67 31.46 8.83
C ARG A 2 -4.55 30.21 8.94
N ALA A 3 -3.96 29.02 8.93
CA ALA A 3 -4.63 27.79 9.36
C ALA A 3 -4.67 27.76 10.90
N CYS A 4 -5.87 27.70 11.47
CA CYS A 4 -6.09 27.56 12.90
C CYS A 4 -5.66 26.17 13.37
N SER A 5 -4.69 26.10 14.27
CA SER A 5 -4.37 24.92 15.07
C SER A 5 -5.30 24.88 16.29
N GLY A 6 -6.40 24.13 16.22
CA GLY A 6 -7.28 23.86 17.36
C GLY A 6 -7.09 22.43 17.85
N ARG A 7 -6.58 22.26 19.08
CA ARG A 7 -6.80 21.04 19.86
C ARG A 7 -8.25 21.12 20.36
N GLY A 8 -9.12 20.24 19.90
CA GLY A 8 -10.50 20.12 20.37
C GLY A 8 -10.65 18.90 21.25
N ASP A 9 -10.95 19.13 22.53
CA ASP A 9 -11.49 18.13 23.44
C ASP A 9 -12.85 17.62 22.93
N LEU A 10 -13.09 16.33 23.15
CA LEU A 10 -14.33 15.64 22.80
C LEU A 10 -15.42 15.98 23.83
N SER A 11 -16.37 16.82 23.43
CA SER A 11 -17.71 16.85 24.03
C SER A 11 -18.75 16.96 22.92
N ASP A 12 -19.63 15.96 22.86
CA ASP A 12 -20.86 15.93 22.06
C ASP A 12 -21.67 17.20 22.31
N ASP A 13 -21.94 17.97 21.26
CA ASP A 13 -23.11 18.85 21.19
C ASP A 13 -23.50 19.05 19.71
N GLY A 14 -24.75 18.74 19.40
CA GLY A 14 -25.33 18.87 18.07
C GLY A 14 -25.46 20.35 17.65
N GLY A 15 -24.74 20.73 16.60
CA GLY A 15 -24.91 22.03 15.95
C GLY A 15 -23.83 22.36 14.91
N CYS A 16 -24.24 22.45 13.64
CA CYS A 16 -23.49 22.95 12.48
C CYS A 16 -22.19 22.20 12.10
N GLY A 17 -22.34 21.15 11.28
CA GLY A 17 -21.25 20.35 10.73
C GLY A 17 -20.46 21.06 9.63
N CYS A 18 -19.35 21.69 9.99
CA CYS A 18 -18.32 22.13 9.04
C CYS A 18 -16.93 21.90 9.65
N GLY A 19 -16.37 20.70 9.49
CA GLY A 19 -15.00 20.43 9.95
C GLY A 19 -14.43 19.01 9.76
N GLY A 20 -15.23 18.02 9.34
CA GLY A 20 -14.81 16.60 9.26
C GLY A 20 -15.28 15.83 8.03
N SER A 21 -15.58 16.49 6.91
CA SER A 21 -16.17 15.86 5.71
C SER A 21 -15.15 15.25 4.73
N THR A 22 -13.86 15.21 5.08
CA THR A 22 -12.76 14.76 4.21
C THR A 22 -11.66 14.05 5.02
N TYR A 23 -10.65 13.49 4.35
CA TYR A 23 -9.50 12.84 4.98
C TYR A 23 -8.75 13.77 5.95
N THR A 24 -8.14 13.17 6.97
CA THR A 24 -7.18 13.85 7.85
C THR A 24 -5.76 13.59 7.35
N GLU A 25 -4.88 14.58 7.50
CA GLU A 25 -3.47 14.45 7.14
C GLU A 25 -2.60 14.45 8.40
N SER A 26 -1.69 13.49 8.47
CA SER A 26 -0.63 13.46 9.47
C SER A 26 0.67 13.04 8.80
N ARG A 27 1.80 13.43 9.40
CA ARG A 27 3.12 13.12 8.83
C ARG A 27 3.39 11.61 8.91
N GLY A 28 3.65 11.00 7.76
CA GLY A 28 4.12 9.62 7.65
C GLY A 28 5.64 9.48 7.81
N HIS A 29 6.17 8.35 7.36
CA HIS A 29 7.61 8.09 7.32
C HIS A 29 8.31 9.03 6.33
N ASN A 30 9.56 9.42 6.65
CA ASN A 30 10.42 10.02 5.63
C ASN A 30 10.79 8.95 4.61
N PHE A 31 10.58 9.24 3.32
CA PHE A 31 10.96 8.36 2.23
C PHE A 31 12.31 8.81 1.65
N THR A 32 13.31 7.94 1.69
CA THR A 32 14.65 8.25 1.14
C THR A 32 14.64 7.93 -0.35
N LEU A 33 15.05 8.90 -1.17
CA LEU A 33 15.16 8.73 -2.61
C LEU A 33 16.35 7.83 -2.95
N SER A 34 16.18 6.97 -3.95
CA SER A 34 17.20 6.03 -4.43
C SER A 34 17.83 6.43 -5.76
N ALA A 35 17.37 7.53 -6.38
CA ALA A 35 17.88 8.06 -7.65
C ALA A 35 17.76 9.59 -7.67
N THR A 36 18.68 10.25 -8.38
CA THR A 36 18.66 11.69 -8.64
C THR A 36 17.86 11.97 -9.90
N PHE A 37 16.82 12.81 -9.83
CA PHE A 37 15.89 13.04 -10.95
C PHE A 37 16.59 13.50 -12.24
N ASP A 38 17.52 14.45 -12.14
CA ASP A 38 18.23 15.03 -13.28
C ASP A 38 19.23 14.06 -13.95
N GLU A 39 19.54 12.94 -13.29
CA GLU A 39 20.48 11.92 -13.77
C GLU A 39 19.76 10.68 -14.31
N VAL A 40 18.42 10.65 -14.24
CA VAL A 40 17.63 9.50 -14.67
C VAL A 40 17.55 9.46 -16.19
N ASP A 41 18.05 8.36 -16.77
CA ASP A 41 17.73 7.99 -18.15
C ASP A 41 16.40 7.23 -18.18
N PHE A 42 15.32 7.95 -18.51
CA PHE A 42 13.97 7.38 -18.55
C PHE A 42 13.82 6.23 -19.54
N CYS A 43 14.68 6.09 -20.55
CA CYS A 43 14.63 4.98 -21.51
C CYS A 43 15.01 3.63 -20.88
N LYS A 44 15.68 3.63 -19.72
CA LYS A 44 16.05 2.41 -18.99
C LYS A 44 14.93 1.83 -18.13
N TYR A 45 13.77 2.47 -18.10
CA TYR A 45 12.64 2.07 -17.28
C TYR A 45 11.51 1.55 -18.16
N ASP A 46 11.04 0.35 -17.84
CA ASP A 46 9.96 -0.33 -18.57
C ASP A 46 8.57 0.22 -18.19
N GLY A 47 8.44 0.94 -17.08
CA GLY A 47 7.19 1.56 -16.66
C GLY A 47 7.35 2.63 -15.59
N LEU A 48 6.27 3.37 -15.37
CA LEU A 48 6.22 4.50 -14.44
C LEU A 48 5.10 4.30 -13.41
N VAL A 49 5.38 4.60 -12.14
CA VAL A 49 4.36 4.66 -11.08
C VAL A 49 4.28 6.08 -10.55
N ILE A 50 3.06 6.62 -10.46
CA ILE A 50 2.77 7.97 -9.93
C ILE A 50 1.94 7.84 -8.65
N PRO A 51 2.58 8.01 -7.47
CA PRO A 51 1.88 7.99 -6.20
C PRO A 51 0.91 9.17 -6.04
N GLY A 52 -0.07 8.99 -5.15
CA GLY A 52 -0.98 10.06 -4.75
C GLY A 52 -0.45 10.94 -3.61
N GLY A 53 -1.37 11.41 -2.77
CA GLY A 53 -1.09 12.38 -1.71
C GLY A 53 -1.07 13.81 -2.25
N ARG A 54 -0.34 14.71 -1.58
CA ARG A 54 -0.25 16.12 -1.99
C ARG A 54 0.87 16.43 -2.98
N ALA A 55 1.80 15.50 -3.20
CA ALA A 55 2.90 15.68 -4.14
C ALA A 55 2.44 15.99 -5.57
N PRO A 56 1.42 15.30 -6.12
CA PRO A 56 0.91 15.57 -7.45
C PRO A 56 0.49 17.03 -7.71
N GLU A 57 -0.03 17.73 -6.70
CA GLU A 57 -0.48 19.12 -6.85
C GLU A 57 0.65 20.06 -7.31
N TYR A 58 1.85 19.92 -6.72
CA TYR A 58 3.00 20.76 -7.09
C TYR A 58 3.86 20.15 -8.20
N LEU A 59 3.90 18.82 -8.33
CA LEU A 59 4.64 18.16 -9.41
C LEU A 59 3.96 18.33 -10.76
N ALA A 60 2.64 18.49 -10.81
CA ALA A 60 1.90 18.81 -12.02
C ALA A 60 2.25 20.19 -12.62
N MET A 61 2.98 21.04 -11.90
CA MET A 61 3.47 22.34 -12.38
C MET A 61 4.95 22.30 -12.83
N ASN A 62 5.62 21.15 -12.72
CA ASN A 62 7.03 21.03 -13.07
C ASN A 62 7.17 20.48 -14.49
N GLU A 63 7.67 21.29 -15.42
CA GLU A 63 7.82 20.94 -16.84
C GLU A 63 8.63 19.65 -17.05
N SER A 64 9.75 19.47 -16.33
CA SER A 64 10.57 18.26 -16.46
C SER A 64 9.84 16.98 -16.00
N VAL A 65 8.90 17.10 -15.07
CA VAL A 65 8.01 15.99 -14.67
C VAL A 65 6.97 15.72 -15.75
N LEU A 66 6.37 16.76 -16.34
CA LEU A 66 5.39 16.61 -17.41
C LEU A 66 6.02 16.00 -18.67
N ASP A 67 7.22 16.43 -19.04
CA ASP A 67 8.00 15.86 -20.14
C ASP A 67 8.30 14.39 -19.93
N CYS A 68 8.68 14.01 -18.70
CA CYS A 68 8.86 12.61 -18.32
C CYS A 68 7.56 11.81 -18.54
N VAL A 69 6.44 12.27 -17.99
CA VAL A 69 5.15 11.57 -18.12
C VAL A 69 4.69 11.49 -19.57
N GLY A 70 4.83 12.56 -20.34
CA GLY A 70 4.54 12.59 -21.77
C GLY A 70 5.36 11.56 -22.54
N ASN A 71 6.68 11.50 -22.30
CA ASN A 71 7.57 10.51 -22.93
C ASN A 71 7.18 9.06 -22.61
N PHE A 72 6.74 8.77 -21.38
CA PHE A 72 6.21 7.43 -21.06
C PHE A 72 4.88 7.17 -21.77
N SER A 73 3.98 8.15 -21.79
CA SER A 73 2.66 8.03 -22.41
C SER A 73 2.78 7.76 -23.92
N ASP A 74 3.59 8.55 -24.61
CA ASP A 74 3.78 8.49 -26.07
C ASP A 74 4.50 7.21 -26.51
N SER A 75 5.40 6.70 -25.66
CA SER A 75 6.10 5.42 -25.91
C SER A 75 5.22 4.18 -25.72
N GLY A 76 3.98 4.34 -25.21
CA GLY A 76 3.09 3.22 -24.92
C GLY A 76 3.53 2.35 -23.73
N ARG A 77 4.55 2.77 -22.97
CA ARG A 77 5.02 2.05 -21.78
C ARG A 77 3.97 2.11 -20.65
N PRO A 78 3.85 1.06 -19.83
CA PRO A 78 2.95 1.05 -18.69
C PRO A 78 3.14 2.25 -17.75
N ILE A 79 2.03 2.94 -17.46
CA ILE A 79 1.95 3.98 -16.43
C ILE A 79 0.87 3.56 -15.42
N ALA A 80 1.21 3.53 -14.14
CA ALA A 80 0.28 3.26 -13.06
C ALA A 80 0.18 4.48 -12.13
N SER A 81 -0.98 5.14 -12.09
CA SER A 81 -1.23 6.33 -11.26
C SER A 81 -2.34 6.09 -10.23
N VAL A 82 -2.19 6.60 -9.01
CA VAL A 82 -3.18 6.37 -7.95
C VAL A 82 -3.58 7.65 -7.21
N CYS A 83 -4.85 7.72 -6.80
CA CYS A 83 -5.40 8.78 -5.97
C CYS A 83 -5.33 10.16 -6.64
N HIS A 84 -4.40 11.03 -6.24
CA HIS A 84 -4.19 12.35 -6.83
C HIS A 84 -3.10 12.37 -7.91
N GLY A 85 -2.38 11.26 -8.13
CA GLY A 85 -1.32 11.18 -9.15
C GLY A 85 -1.81 11.55 -10.56
N GLN A 86 -3.09 11.31 -10.82
CA GLN A 86 -3.77 11.57 -12.08
C GLN A 86 -3.82 13.07 -12.43
N LEU A 87 -3.61 13.98 -11.46
CA LEU A 87 -3.40 15.40 -11.74
C LEU A 87 -2.20 15.63 -12.66
N ILE A 88 -1.12 14.87 -12.48
CA ILE A 88 0.07 14.95 -13.34
C ILE A 88 -0.27 14.42 -14.74
N LEU A 89 -1.02 13.32 -14.83
CA LEU A 89 -1.44 12.77 -16.13
C LEU A 89 -2.33 13.76 -16.91
N ALA A 90 -3.22 14.47 -16.21
CA ALA A 90 -4.04 15.53 -16.79
C ALA A 90 -3.18 16.69 -17.29
N ALA A 91 -2.24 17.19 -16.47
CA ALA A 91 -1.33 18.27 -16.83
C ALA A 91 -0.39 17.91 -17.99
N ALA A 92 0.02 16.64 -18.08
CA ALA A 92 0.82 16.11 -19.19
C ALA A 92 -0.02 15.74 -20.43
N ASN A 93 -1.31 16.11 -20.48
CA ASN A 93 -2.24 15.80 -21.57
C ASN A 93 -2.29 14.31 -21.96
N SER A 94 -2.02 13.42 -21.00
CA SER A 94 -1.87 11.97 -21.24
C SER A 94 -3.18 11.18 -21.10
N VAL A 95 -4.28 11.85 -20.71
CA VAL A 95 -5.59 11.23 -20.42
C VAL A 95 -6.67 11.52 -21.46
N LYS A 96 -6.37 12.33 -22.48
CA LYS A 96 -7.36 12.73 -23.49
C LYS A 96 -7.90 11.53 -24.25
N GLY A 97 -9.22 11.33 -24.21
CA GLY A 97 -9.91 10.17 -24.82
C GLY A 97 -9.68 8.84 -24.10
N ARG A 98 -9.02 8.85 -22.94
CA ARG A 98 -8.69 7.64 -22.16
C ARG A 98 -9.71 7.39 -21.06
N LYS A 99 -9.97 6.13 -20.75
CA LYS A 99 -10.77 5.77 -19.57
C LYS A 99 -9.90 5.76 -18.33
N CYS A 100 -10.30 6.47 -17.28
CA CYS A 100 -9.58 6.45 -16.01
C CYS A 100 -10.48 6.72 -14.81
N THR A 101 -10.03 6.25 -13.65
CA THR A 101 -10.56 6.62 -12.34
C THR A 101 -9.48 7.36 -11.53
N ALA A 102 -9.86 7.97 -10.41
CA ALA A 102 -8.95 8.65 -9.48
C ALA A 102 -9.63 8.83 -8.13
N TYR A 103 -8.96 9.53 -7.20
CA TYR A 103 -9.67 10.02 -6.02
C TYR A 103 -10.85 10.92 -6.47
N PRO A 104 -12.06 10.81 -5.89
CA PRO A 104 -13.26 11.47 -6.43
C PRO A 104 -13.14 12.98 -6.65
N ALA A 105 -12.36 13.68 -5.81
CA ALA A 105 -12.14 15.13 -5.96
C ALA A 105 -11.36 15.51 -7.24
N VAL A 106 -10.67 14.57 -7.88
CA VAL A 106 -9.89 14.78 -9.10
C VAL A 106 -10.76 14.69 -10.37
N LYS A 107 -11.99 14.18 -10.25
CA LYS A 107 -12.95 14.00 -11.36
C LYS A 107 -13.10 15.23 -12.26
N PRO A 108 -13.31 16.46 -11.76
CA PRO A 108 -13.53 17.62 -12.62
C PRO A 108 -12.32 17.90 -13.52
N VAL A 109 -11.11 17.78 -12.98
CA VAL A 109 -9.85 18.02 -13.72
C VAL A 109 -9.67 16.99 -14.83
N LEU A 110 -9.99 15.72 -14.56
CA LEU A 110 -9.86 14.66 -15.57
C LEU A 110 -10.87 14.79 -16.70
N ILE A 111 -12.11 15.16 -16.38
CA ILE A 111 -13.14 15.42 -17.41
C ILE A 111 -12.72 16.60 -18.29
N ASP A 112 -12.22 17.69 -17.69
CA ASP A 112 -11.75 18.87 -18.43
C ASP A 112 -10.54 18.56 -19.33
N ALA A 113 -9.63 17.70 -18.86
CA ALA A 113 -8.52 17.16 -19.65
C ALA A 113 -8.97 16.17 -20.76
N GLY A 114 -10.27 15.93 -20.92
CA GLY A 114 -10.85 15.10 -21.97
C GLY A 114 -10.86 13.61 -21.68
N ALA A 115 -10.69 13.19 -20.43
CA ALA A 115 -10.78 11.78 -20.04
C ALA A 115 -12.23 11.28 -19.99
N HIS A 116 -12.42 10.01 -20.29
CA HIS A 116 -13.64 9.27 -20.01
C HIS A 116 -13.65 8.80 -18.56
N TRP A 117 -14.23 9.63 -17.69
CA TRP A 117 -14.32 9.35 -16.26
C TRP A 117 -15.07 8.05 -15.94
N VAL A 118 -14.45 7.21 -15.11
CA VAL A 118 -15.07 6.01 -14.54
C VAL A 118 -15.26 6.25 -13.04
N GLU A 119 -16.52 6.32 -12.62
CA GLU A 119 -16.88 6.52 -11.21
C GLU A 119 -16.39 5.34 -10.37
N PRO A 120 -15.59 5.56 -9.30
CA PRO A 120 -15.13 4.48 -8.45
C PRO A 120 -16.29 3.97 -7.57
N GLU A 121 -16.87 2.82 -7.92
CA GLU A 121 -17.94 2.18 -7.13
C GLU A 121 -17.51 1.90 -5.68
N THR A 122 -16.22 1.66 -5.48
CA THR A 122 -15.57 1.57 -4.16
C THR A 122 -14.21 2.26 -4.20
N MET A 123 -13.65 2.57 -3.03
CA MET A 123 -12.28 3.13 -2.93
C MET A 123 -11.18 2.15 -3.38
N LYS A 124 -11.53 0.89 -3.66
CA LYS A 124 -10.63 -0.13 -4.21
C LYS A 124 -10.56 -0.11 -5.74
N ALA A 125 -11.47 0.61 -6.39
CA ALA A 125 -11.64 0.56 -7.84
C ALA A 125 -10.34 0.91 -8.58
N CYS A 126 -10.04 0.08 -9.57
CA CYS A 126 -8.96 0.28 -10.52
C CYS A 126 -9.51 0.24 -11.95
N VAL A 127 -8.89 0.99 -12.86
CA VAL A 127 -9.27 1.05 -14.28
C VAL A 127 -8.02 0.90 -15.13
N VAL A 128 -8.12 0.07 -16.17
CA VAL A 128 -7.08 -0.10 -17.19
C VAL A 128 -7.62 0.34 -18.54
N ASP A 129 -6.86 1.17 -19.23
CA ASP A 129 -7.09 1.52 -20.61
C ASP A 129 -5.75 1.55 -21.34
N GLY A 130 -5.50 0.57 -22.23
CA GLY A 130 -4.21 0.39 -22.88
C GLY A 130 -3.06 0.28 -21.88
N ASN A 131 -2.07 1.18 -21.99
CA ASN A 131 -0.91 1.27 -21.12
C ASN A 131 -1.13 2.07 -19.82
N ILE A 132 -2.31 2.68 -19.61
CA ILE A 132 -2.59 3.49 -18.43
C ILE A 132 -3.44 2.68 -17.45
N ILE A 133 -2.93 2.56 -16.22
CA ILE A 133 -3.59 1.92 -15.09
C ILE A 133 -3.84 3.00 -14.05
N THR A 134 -5.07 3.09 -13.56
CA THR A 134 -5.46 4.08 -12.56
C THR A 134 -6.15 3.46 -11.36
N GLY A 135 -5.83 3.92 -10.16
CA GLY A 135 -6.48 3.50 -8.91
C GLY A 135 -7.09 4.69 -8.15
N ALA A 136 -8.20 4.46 -7.45
CA ALA A 136 -8.89 5.48 -6.68
C ALA A 136 -8.18 5.81 -5.35
N THR A 137 -7.84 4.81 -4.55
CA THR A 137 -7.08 5.00 -3.30
C THR A 137 -6.10 3.85 -3.06
N TYR A 138 -5.37 3.91 -1.94
CA TYR A 138 -4.45 2.84 -1.54
C TYR A 138 -5.16 1.51 -1.22
N GLU A 139 -6.46 1.51 -0.98
CA GLU A 139 -7.22 0.27 -0.76
C GLU A 139 -7.23 -0.63 -2.02
N GLY A 140 -7.08 -0.03 -3.20
CA GLY A 140 -6.98 -0.73 -4.48
C GLY A 140 -5.58 -1.27 -4.79
N HIS A 141 -4.58 -1.04 -3.93
CA HIS A 141 -3.20 -1.50 -4.17
C HIS A 141 -3.06 -2.97 -4.60
N PRO A 142 -3.82 -3.95 -4.05
CA PRO A 142 -3.70 -5.34 -4.50
C PRO A 142 -3.97 -5.52 -6.00
N GLU A 143 -5.06 -4.94 -6.50
CA GLU A 143 -5.43 -5.01 -7.91
C GLU A 143 -4.51 -4.09 -8.75
N PHE A 144 -4.30 -2.85 -8.30
CA PHE A 144 -3.43 -1.87 -8.96
C PHE A 144 -2.03 -2.42 -9.26
N ILE A 145 -1.38 -3.02 -8.25
CA ILE A 145 -0.05 -3.62 -8.41
C ILE A 145 -0.11 -4.85 -9.32
N GLN A 146 -1.14 -5.69 -9.18
CA GLN A 146 -1.31 -6.87 -10.04
C GLN A 146 -1.45 -6.48 -11.52
N LEU A 147 -2.25 -5.46 -11.81
CA LEU A 147 -2.45 -4.94 -13.17
C LEU A 147 -1.14 -4.38 -13.73
N PHE A 148 -0.36 -3.66 -12.92
CA PHE A 148 0.92 -3.12 -13.35
C PHE A 148 1.95 -4.22 -13.64
N VAL A 149 2.03 -5.24 -12.79
CA VAL A 149 2.89 -6.42 -13.04
C VAL A 149 2.51 -7.10 -14.36
N ARG A 150 1.21 -7.25 -14.65
CA ARG A 150 0.75 -7.80 -15.94
C ARG A 150 1.11 -6.91 -17.12
N ALA A 151 0.98 -5.60 -16.99
CA ALA A 151 1.34 -4.65 -18.04
C ALA A 151 2.84 -4.65 -18.35
N LEU A 152 3.68 -4.97 -17.37
CA LEU A 152 5.12 -5.21 -17.53
C LEU A 152 5.46 -6.61 -18.10
N GLY A 153 4.46 -7.41 -18.46
CA GLY A 153 4.65 -8.78 -18.99
C GLY A 153 4.84 -9.86 -17.92
N GLY A 154 4.66 -9.53 -16.64
CA GLY A 154 4.78 -10.46 -15.53
C GLY A 154 3.61 -11.45 -15.45
N LYS A 155 3.92 -12.71 -15.17
CA LYS A 155 2.94 -13.77 -14.91
C LYS A 155 3.04 -14.26 -13.46
N ILE A 156 1.94 -14.12 -12.71
CA ILE A 156 1.85 -14.61 -11.33
C ILE A 156 1.28 -16.02 -11.33
N THR A 157 1.97 -16.97 -10.71
CA THR A 157 1.56 -18.38 -10.60
C THR A 157 1.65 -18.87 -9.15
N GLY A 158 0.82 -19.84 -8.76
CA GLY A 158 0.86 -20.43 -7.42
C GLY A 158 0.28 -19.57 -6.30
N SER A 159 -0.38 -18.44 -6.64
CA SER A 159 -0.91 -17.45 -5.70
C SER A 159 -2.21 -17.84 -5.01
N ASP A 160 -2.81 -18.98 -5.36
CA ASP A 160 -3.97 -19.54 -4.65
C ASP A 160 -3.54 -20.10 -3.29
N LYS A 161 -3.40 -19.18 -2.32
CA LYS A 161 -2.92 -19.42 -0.96
C LYS A 161 -3.70 -18.54 0.01
N LYS A 162 -4.02 -19.09 1.18
CA LYS A 162 -4.63 -18.37 2.30
C LYS A 162 -3.56 -18.02 3.32
N ILE A 163 -3.36 -16.74 3.59
CA ILE A 163 -2.34 -16.25 4.53
C ILE A 163 -3.03 -15.50 5.67
N VAL A 164 -2.65 -15.79 6.91
CA VAL A 164 -3.13 -15.08 8.10
C VAL A 164 -2.07 -14.11 8.63
N PHE A 165 -2.51 -12.93 9.08
CA PHE A 165 -1.65 -11.89 9.66
C PHE A 165 -1.97 -11.71 11.15
N LEU A 166 -0.96 -11.85 12.02
CA LEU A 166 -1.07 -11.63 13.46
C LEU A 166 -0.87 -10.14 13.81
N CYS A 167 -1.94 -9.35 13.70
CA CYS A 167 -1.95 -7.90 13.98
C CYS A 167 -2.33 -7.55 15.43
N GLY A 168 -1.87 -6.40 15.94
CA GLY A 168 -2.08 -5.97 17.33
C GLY A 168 -3.52 -5.72 17.79
N VAL A 169 -4.46 -5.48 16.87
CA VAL A 169 -5.87 -5.23 17.21
C VAL A 169 -6.66 -6.53 17.43
N ILE A 170 -5.99 -7.69 17.33
CA ILE A 170 -6.59 -9.01 17.43
C ILE A 170 -7.27 -9.29 18.78
N ALA A 171 -6.85 -8.63 19.88
CA ALA A 171 -7.39 -8.88 21.21
C ALA A 171 -8.85 -8.40 21.46
N LYS A 172 -9.58 -7.92 20.44
CA LYS A 172 -10.99 -7.50 20.58
C LYS A 172 -11.94 -8.06 19.51
N ASN A 173 -11.48 -8.90 18.59
CA ASN A 173 -12.34 -9.43 17.53
C ASN A 173 -12.83 -10.85 17.89
N PRO A 174 -14.15 -11.09 18.07
CA PRO A 174 -14.69 -12.37 18.56
C PRO A 174 -14.34 -13.58 17.67
N CYS A 175 -13.99 -13.37 16.40
CA CYS A 175 -13.55 -14.44 15.50
C CYS A 175 -12.12 -14.96 15.75
N PHE A 176 -11.33 -14.36 16.65
CA PHE A 176 -9.96 -14.85 16.92
C PHE A 176 -9.96 -16.26 17.52
N PHE A 177 -10.93 -16.58 18.38
CA PHE A 177 -11.07 -17.91 18.98
C PHE A 177 -11.47 -19.00 17.96
N CYS A 178 -11.86 -18.62 16.75
CA CYS A 178 -12.20 -19.54 15.67
C CYS A 178 -11.07 -19.72 14.64
N LEU A 179 -9.91 -19.09 14.85
CA LEU A 179 -8.76 -19.28 13.96
C LEU A 179 -8.15 -20.67 14.18
N ASP A 180 -8.24 -21.48 13.13
CA ASP A 180 -7.60 -22.80 13.05
C ASP A 180 -6.48 -22.71 12.00
N ALA A 181 -5.25 -23.07 12.38
CA ALA A 181 -4.11 -23.00 11.48
C ALA A 181 -4.28 -23.91 10.25
N SER A 182 -5.11 -24.95 10.33
CA SER A 182 -5.42 -25.85 9.21
C SER A 182 -5.98 -25.11 7.99
N ASN A 183 -6.72 -24.02 8.21
CA ASN A 183 -7.39 -23.22 7.16
C ASN A 183 -6.46 -22.28 6.37
N TYR A 184 -5.20 -22.14 6.80
CA TYR A 184 -4.24 -21.21 6.22
C TYR A 184 -2.98 -21.94 5.77
N ASP A 185 -2.39 -21.48 4.67
CA ASP A 185 -1.15 -22.01 4.12
C ASP A 185 0.08 -21.41 4.80
N ALA A 186 -0.02 -20.16 5.29
CA ALA A 186 1.11 -19.46 5.90
C ALA A 186 0.66 -18.44 6.95
N LEU A 187 1.59 -18.09 7.85
CA LEU A 187 1.44 -17.08 8.89
C LEU A 187 2.42 -15.92 8.67
N VAL A 188 1.94 -14.69 8.82
CA VAL A 188 2.75 -13.47 8.86
C VAL A 188 2.60 -12.75 10.19
N ILE A 189 3.73 -12.36 10.78
CA ILE A 189 3.80 -11.64 12.06
C ILE A 189 4.46 -10.27 11.82
N PRO A 190 3.66 -9.20 11.67
CA PRO A 190 4.17 -7.84 11.58
C PRO A 190 4.94 -7.39 12.84
N GLY A 191 5.76 -6.35 12.66
CA GLY A 191 6.48 -5.70 13.74
C GLY A 191 5.67 -4.63 14.50
N GLY A 192 6.39 -3.64 15.04
CA GLY A 192 5.81 -2.56 15.84
C GLY A 192 5.82 -2.88 17.33
N ARG A 193 4.89 -2.30 18.09
CA ARG A 193 4.71 -2.56 19.54
C ARG A 193 3.74 -3.70 19.84
N ALA A 194 2.97 -4.13 18.84
CA ALA A 194 2.00 -5.21 18.99
C ALA A 194 2.59 -6.53 19.49
N PRO A 195 3.74 -6.98 18.95
CA PRO A 195 4.35 -8.24 19.39
C PRO A 195 4.66 -8.31 20.89
N GLU A 196 4.91 -7.17 21.55
CA GLU A 196 5.29 -7.13 22.98
C GLU A 196 4.18 -7.68 23.88
N TYR A 197 2.91 -7.31 23.62
CA TYR A 197 1.78 -7.83 24.40
C TYR A 197 1.18 -9.11 23.80
N LEU A 198 1.24 -9.30 22.49
CA LEU A 198 0.77 -10.55 21.85
C LEU A 198 1.63 -11.76 22.26
N ALA A 199 2.91 -11.55 22.60
CA ALA A 199 3.78 -12.60 23.10
C ALA A 199 3.38 -13.14 24.48
N LEU A 200 2.50 -12.44 25.19
CA LEU A 200 1.97 -12.86 26.50
C LEU A 200 0.64 -13.62 26.38
N ASP A 201 0.03 -13.67 25.19
CA ASP A 201 -1.26 -14.32 24.97
C ASP A 201 -1.08 -15.80 24.61
N GLU A 202 -1.57 -16.69 25.47
CA GLU A 202 -1.44 -18.14 25.30
C GLU A 202 -2.08 -18.66 24.00
N THR A 203 -3.15 -18.02 23.52
CA THR A 203 -3.85 -18.41 22.28
C THR A 203 -2.99 -18.06 21.06
N VAL A 204 -2.36 -16.88 21.07
CA VAL A 204 -1.38 -16.49 20.03
C VAL A 204 -0.19 -17.45 20.03
N ILE A 205 0.33 -17.79 21.21
CA ILE A 205 1.45 -18.73 21.35
C ILE A 205 1.08 -20.13 20.84
N ALA A 206 -0.13 -20.61 21.16
CA ALA A 206 -0.62 -21.90 20.68
C ALA A 206 -0.73 -21.93 19.14
N LEU A 207 -1.31 -20.89 18.54
CA LEU A 207 -1.43 -20.76 17.09
C LEU A 207 -0.06 -20.77 16.41
N VAL A 208 0.91 -20.00 16.92
CA VAL A 208 2.27 -19.97 16.37
C VAL A 208 2.95 -21.35 16.45
N LYS A 209 2.80 -22.06 17.57
CA LYS A 209 3.32 -23.43 17.70
C LYS A 209 2.68 -24.37 16.69
N GLU A 210 1.38 -24.25 16.45
CA GLU A 210 0.66 -25.07 15.48
C GLU A 210 1.22 -24.90 14.06
N PHE A 211 1.37 -23.66 13.57
CA PHE A 211 1.99 -23.39 12.27
C PHE A 211 3.40 -24.00 12.16
N MET A 212 4.21 -23.87 13.21
CA MET A 212 5.58 -24.40 13.22
C MET A 212 5.62 -25.94 13.27
N HIS A 213 4.77 -26.57 14.08
CA HIS A 213 4.66 -28.04 14.15
C HIS A 213 4.15 -28.63 12.83
N SER A 214 3.21 -27.96 12.17
CA SER A 214 2.72 -28.33 10.83
C SER A 214 3.70 -28.01 9.70
N LYS A 215 4.88 -27.46 10.00
CA LYS A 215 5.91 -27.06 9.02
C LYS A 215 5.38 -26.10 7.94
N LYS A 216 4.40 -25.27 8.29
CA LYS A 216 3.86 -24.24 7.40
C LYS A 216 4.78 -23.02 7.40
N PRO A 217 4.92 -22.30 6.28
CA PRO A 217 5.71 -21.07 6.23
C PRO A 217 5.25 -20.04 7.28
N VAL A 218 6.21 -19.55 8.07
CA VAL A 218 6.01 -18.45 9.02
C VAL A 218 6.99 -17.33 8.70
N ALA A 219 6.46 -16.15 8.38
CA ALA A 219 7.25 -14.94 8.16
C ALA A 219 7.07 -13.97 9.33
N SER A 220 8.16 -13.42 9.85
CA SER A 220 8.14 -12.49 10.98
C SER A 220 9.14 -11.37 10.79
N ILE A 221 8.79 -10.14 11.19
CA ILE A 221 9.62 -8.94 10.96
C ILE A 221 9.69 -8.04 12.21
N CYS A 222 10.85 -7.39 12.39
CA CYS A 222 11.13 -6.43 13.45
C CYS A 222 10.97 -7.02 14.88
N HIS A 223 9.92 -6.63 15.61
CA HIS A 223 9.62 -7.18 16.94
C HIS A 223 8.72 -8.40 16.88
N GLY A 224 8.19 -8.79 15.70
CA GLY A 224 7.33 -9.96 15.55
C GLY A 224 7.97 -11.25 16.09
N GLN A 225 9.30 -11.31 16.00
CA GLN A 225 10.12 -12.41 16.50
C GLN A 225 10.02 -12.59 18.02
N GLN A 226 9.58 -11.59 18.78
CA GLN A 226 9.31 -11.73 20.21
C GLN A 226 8.24 -12.79 20.48
N ILE A 227 7.21 -12.88 19.63
CA ILE A 227 6.19 -13.92 19.73
C ILE A 227 6.80 -15.30 19.46
N LEU A 228 7.67 -15.41 18.45
CA LEU A 228 8.39 -16.66 18.15
C LEU A 228 9.29 -17.09 19.32
N ALA A 229 9.96 -16.12 19.96
CA ALA A 229 10.80 -16.36 21.13
C ALA A 229 9.98 -16.87 22.32
N ALA A 230 8.86 -16.20 22.63
CA ALA A 230 7.94 -16.59 23.70
C ALA A 230 7.30 -17.96 23.43
N ALA A 231 7.04 -18.30 22.16
CA ALA A 231 6.54 -19.62 21.78
C ALA A 231 7.60 -20.73 21.88
N GLY A 232 8.88 -20.39 22.10
CA GLY A 232 9.97 -21.34 22.21
C GLY A 232 10.40 -21.97 20.88
N VAL A 233 9.92 -21.44 19.74
CA VAL A 233 10.14 -22.04 18.40
C VAL A 233 11.44 -21.57 17.74
N LEU A 234 12.10 -20.53 18.30
CA LEU A 234 13.38 -20.03 17.78
C LEU A 234 14.59 -20.91 18.13
N LYS A 235 14.49 -21.81 19.11
CA LYS A 235 15.61 -22.70 19.47
C LYS A 235 15.96 -23.72 18.37
N VAL A 236 15.09 -23.87 17.37
CA VAL A 236 15.20 -24.84 16.28
C VAL A 236 15.53 -24.15 14.94
N VAL A 237 15.52 -22.80 14.86
CA VAL A 237 15.60 -22.06 13.60
C VAL A 237 16.50 -20.83 13.71
N LEU A 238 17.40 -20.63 12.74
CA LEU A 238 18.23 -19.42 12.66
C LEU A 238 17.34 -18.21 12.33
N CYS A 239 17.40 -17.15 13.15
CA CYS A 239 16.56 -15.97 12.98
C CYS A 239 17.36 -14.67 13.13
N CYS A 240 17.20 -13.74 12.17
CA CYS A 240 17.71 -12.39 12.29
C CYS A 240 16.76 -11.55 13.16
N LEU A 241 17.25 -11.13 14.33
CA LEU A 241 16.60 -10.16 15.20
C LEU A 241 17.13 -8.75 14.90
N ALA A 242 16.30 -7.73 15.09
CA ALA A 242 16.51 -6.33 14.72
C ALA A 242 17.79 -5.63 15.25
N ARG A 243 18.68 -6.32 15.98
CA ARG A 243 19.95 -5.78 16.49
C ARG A 243 21.23 -6.45 15.97
N LYS A 244 21.17 -7.55 15.20
CA LYS A 244 22.36 -8.10 14.51
C LYS A 244 21.97 -8.68 13.15
N CYS A 245 22.31 -7.95 12.08
CA CYS A 245 22.31 -8.48 10.73
C CYS A 245 23.31 -9.65 10.64
N GLY A 246 22.81 -10.82 10.25
CA GLY A 246 23.60 -12.01 9.99
C GLY A 246 22.74 -13.01 9.21
N VAL A 247 22.66 -12.82 7.90
CA VAL A 247 21.95 -13.73 6.98
C VAL A 247 22.76 -15.02 6.89
N ILE A 248 22.16 -16.16 7.22
CA ILE A 248 22.60 -17.46 6.68
C ILE A 248 21.35 -18.32 6.43
N PHE A 249 21.13 -18.70 5.18
CA PHE A 249 20.15 -19.71 4.76
C PHE A 249 20.76 -21.10 4.87
N PHE A 250 19.97 -22.09 5.29
CA PHE A 250 20.18 -23.47 4.84
C PHE A 250 18.83 -24.07 4.44
N THR A 251 18.90 -24.83 3.35
CA THR A 251 17.87 -25.60 2.63
C THR A 251 17.02 -26.49 3.53
#